data_AF-M5C074-F1
#
_entry.id   AF-M5C074-F1
#
_cell.length_a   1.000
_cell.length_b   1.000
_cell.length_c   1.000
_cell.angle_alpha   90.00
_cell.angle_beta   90.00
_cell.angle_gamma   90.00
#
_symmetry.space_group_name_H-M   'P 1'
#
loop_
_entity.id
_entity.type
_entity.pdbx_description
1 polymer ?
#
loop_
_entity_poly.entity_id
_entity_poly.type
_entity_poly.pdbx_seq_one_letter_code
_entity_poly.pdbx_strand_id
1 'polypeptide(L)'
;MNFTDAFVAKGCSKDDAGVPAVTLGAAEQWIDVYKAANDNNVTIVGGAARTVGAAGGWIQGGGHSPLGALYGMGVDNVLEFTVVKADGKIVTANLCQNKDLFWALRGGGGGTYGVTLDVTYKTHPPLQSVAVVVLQVNTTGPEQTADMTAAFFRALPNITDQGARGYGFWMIPNNSFAIILIHPNSPSVEATNSTVQPIFDRAAQINGTQIGTIGSMHPTFYEMFTTYIGDVGIAISAWLGSRLPICVYQREYR
;
A
#
# COMPACT_ATOMS: atom_id res chain seq x y z
N MET A 1 5.95 19.29 6.26
CA MET A 1 6.90 18.18 5.93
C MET A 1 8.34 18.66 5.89
N ASN A 2 9.30 17.84 6.35
CA ASN A 2 10.74 18.15 6.31
C ASN A 2 11.54 16.92 5.86
N PHE A 3 12.25 17.02 4.73
CA PHE A 3 13.08 15.94 4.16
C PHE A 3 14.54 16.05 4.63
N THR A 4 15.18 14.92 4.87
CA THR A 4 16.57 14.85 5.33
C THR A 4 17.28 13.65 4.72
N ASP A 5 18.50 13.83 4.23
CA ASP A 5 19.28 12.74 3.59
C ASP A 5 19.91 11.76 4.60
N ALA A 6 20.15 12.21 5.83
CA ALA A 6 20.83 11.44 6.86
C ALA A 6 20.17 11.63 8.24
N PHE A 7 18.94 11.16 8.40
CA PHE A 7 18.22 11.22 9.67
C PHE A 7 18.80 10.24 10.70
N VAL A 8 19.11 10.76 11.89
CA VAL A 8 19.45 9.97 13.07
C VAL A 8 18.38 10.23 14.13
N ALA A 9 17.73 9.16 14.59
CA ALA A 9 16.66 9.27 15.58
C ALA A 9 17.19 9.85 16.90
N LYS A 10 16.36 10.64 17.57
CA LYS A 10 16.76 11.36 18.78
C LYS A 10 17.16 10.38 19.89
N GLY A 11 18.29 10.66 20.54
CA GLY A 11 18.81 9.82 21.61
C GLY A 11 19.46 8.50 21.15
N CYS A 12 19.48 8.21 19.85
CA CYS A 12 20.40 7.20 19.29
C CYS A 12 21.83 7.76 19.19
N SER A 13 22.80 6.89 18.91
CA SER A 13 24.20 7.32 18.81
C SER A 13 24.36 8.26 17.62
N LYS A 14 25.17 9.31 17.78
CA LYS A 14 25.50 10.20 16.64
C LYS A 14 26.42 9.53 15.62
N ASP A 15 27.03 8.41 16.02
CA ASP A 15 27.86 7.59 15.15
C ASP A 15 27.03 6.60 14.32
N ASP A 16 25.71 6.50 14.58
CA ASP A 16 24.81 5.69 13.76
C ASP A 16 24.69 6.29 12.35
N ALA A 17 24.77 5.44 11.32
CA ALA A 17 24.59 5.88 9.95
C ALA A 17 23.17 6.43 9.76
N GLY A 18 23.07 7.70 9.38
CA GLY A 18 21.79 8.34 9.08
C GLY A 18 21.12 7.70 7.86
N VAL A 19 19.79 7.78 7.81
CA VAL A 19 19.00 7.26 6.69
C VAL A 19 18.15 8.37 6.05
N PRO A 20 17.93 8.33 4.72
CA PRO A 20 17.01 9.27 4.07
C PRO A 20 15.61 9.17 4.67
N ALA A 21 15.02 10.30 5.02
CA ALA A 21 13.76 10.35 5.75
C ALA A 21 12.95 11.61 5.47
N VAL A 22 11.68 11.55 5.86
CA VAL A 22 10.80 12.71 5.92
C VAL A 22 10.05 12.74 7.25
N THR A 23 10.03 13.90 7.89
CA THR A 23 9.21 14.17 9.09
C THR A 23 7.90 14.83 8.67
N LEU A 24 6.79 14.22 9.06
CA LEU A 24 5.43 14.63 8.72
C LEU A 24 4.69 15.06 9.99
N GLY A 25 4.00 16.20 9.92
CA GLY A 25 3.11 16.63 11.00
C GLY A 25 1.80 15.84 11.02
N ALA A 26 1.06 15.93 12.13
CA ALA A 26 -0.15 15.16 12.40
C ALA A 26 -1.25 15.28 11.32
N ALA A 27 -1.33 16.42 10.63
CA ALA A 27 -2.39 16.76 9.69
C ALA A 27 -2.06 16.45 8.21
N GLU A 28 -0.87 15.94 7.92
CA GLU A 28 -0.44 15.68 6.54
C GLU A 28 -1.23 14.50 5.94
N GLN A 29 -1.75 14.66 4.72
CA GLN A 29 -2.49 13.61 3.99
C GLN A 29 -1.61 12.95 2.92
N TRP A 30 -1.90 11.70 2.55
CA TRP A 30 -1.06 10.96 1.59
C TRP A 30 -0.90 11.64 0.23
N ILE A 31 -1.93 12.35 -0.27
CA ILE A 31 -1.81 13.07 -1.55
C ILE A 31 -0.71 14.15 -1.52
N ASP A 32 -0.67 14.95 -0.45
CA ASP A 32 0.33 16.00 -0.29
C ASP A 32 1.71 15.39 -0.07
N VAL A 33 1.78 14.30 0.71
CA VAL A 33 3.03 13.60 1.03
C VAL A 33 3.62 12.98 -0.23
N TYR A 34 2.80 12.36 -1.09
CA TYR A 34 3.28 11.80 -2.35
C TYR A 34 3.72 12.87 -3.34
N LYS A 35 3.01 14.00 -3.40
CA LYS A 35 3.45 15.14 -4.21
C LYS A 35 4.82 15.64 -3.73
N ALA A 36 4.97 15.87 -2.43
CA ALA A 36 6.23 16.34 -1.86
C ALA A 36 7.37 15.34 -2.04
N ALA A 37 7.12 14.04 -1.91
CA ALA A 37 8.10 12.99 -2.16
C ALA A 37 8.56 12.98 -3.64
N ASN A 38 7.61 13.12 -4.57
CA ASN A 38 7.91 13.26 -6.00
C ASN A 38 8.77 14.50 -6.29
N ASP A 39 8.43 15.64 -5.70
CA ASP A 39 9.20 16.89 -5.87
C ASP A 39 10.63 16.79 -5.30
N ASN A 40 10.84 15.90 -4.31
CA ASN A 40 12.16 15.60 -3.74
C ASN A 40 12.83 14.37 -4.38
N ASN A 41 12.28 13.83 -5.47
CA ASN A 41 12.81 12.66 -6.17
C ASN A 41 13.05 11.43 -5.28
N VAL A 42 12.11 11.16 -4.36
CA VAL A 42 12.13 10.00 -3.46
C VAL A 42 10.81 9.24 -3.51
N THR A 43 10.86 7.97 -3.12
CA THR A 43 9.69 7.12 -2.94
C THR A 43 9.35 7.00 -1.46
N ILE A 44 8.06 7.02 -1.12
CA ILE A 44 7.59 6.80 0.25
C ILE A 44 6.46 5.76 0.27
N VAL A 45 6.47 4.91 1.31
CA VAL A 45 5.40 3.93 1.55
C VAL A 45 4.22 4.63 2.21
N GLY A 46 3.08 4.62 1.54
CA GLY A 46 1.85 5.29 2.01
C GLY A 46 0.58 4.55 1.62
N GLY A 47 -0.56 5.12 2.00
CA GLY A 47 -1.88 4.55 1.78
C GLY A 47 -2.47 4.81 0.39
N ALA A 48 -3.43 3.97 -0.01
CA ALA A 48 -4.13 4.13 -1.29
C ALA A 48 -5.11 5.31 -1.28
N ALA A 49 -5.80 5.59 -0.17
CA ALA A 49 -6.76 6.68 -0.13
C ALA A 49 -6.04 8.04 0.04
N ARG A 50 -6.21 8.94 -0.94
CA ARG A 50 -5.56 10.25 -1.04
C ARG A 50 -5.68 11.10 0.23
N THR A 51 -6.88 11.14 0.81
CA THR A 51 -7.26 11.99 1.95
C THR A 51 -6.92 11.38 3.31
N VAL A 52 -6.40 10.15 3.36
CA VAL A 52 -6.03 9.51 4.63
C VAL A 52 -4.81 10.20 5.23
N GLY A 53 -4.89 10.51 6.52
CA GLY A 53 -3.81 11.14 7.28
C GLY A 53 -2.60 10.21 7.45
N ALA A 54 -1.42 10.72 7.09
CA ALA A 54 -0.16 9.98 7.10
C ALA A 54 0.40 9.77 8.52
N ALA A 55 0.10 10.64 9.47
CA ALA A 55 0.62 10.59 10.85
C ALA A 55 -0.39 10.06 11.89
N GLY A 56 -1.55 9.58 11.44
CA GLY A 56 -2.68 9.19 12.28
C GLY A 56 -2.90 7.68 12.40
N GLY A 57 -4.17 7.28 12.38
CA GLY A 57 -4.59 5.89 12.53
C GLY A 57 -4.08 4.94 11.43
N TRP A 58 -3.82 5.44 10.22
CA TRP A 58 -3.29 4.62 9.12
C TRP A 58 -1.99 3.95 9.51
N ILE A 59 -1.04 4.72 10.03
CA ILE A 59 0.26 4.17 10.44
C ILE A 59 0.14 3.41 11.74
N GLN A 60 -0.62 3.93 12.70
CA GLN A 60 -0.72 3.30 14.01
C GLN A 60 -1.45 1.95 13.98
N GLY A 61 -2.22 1.66 12.93
CA GLY A 61 -2.87 0.37 12.70
C GLY A 61 -2.14 -0.58 11.74
N GLY A 62 -1.01 -0.18 11.15
CA GLY A 62 -0.22 -1.03 10.24
C GLY A 62 0.17 -0.33 8.92
N GLY A 63 -0.84 0.15 8.19
CA GLY A 63 -0.64 0.90 6.94
C GLY A 63 -0.22 0.03 5.75
N HIS A 64 -1.18 -0.56 5.06
CA HIS A 64 -0.89 -1.29 3.81
C HIS A 64 -0.59 -0.32 2.65
N SER A 65 0.21 -0.77 1.68
CA SER A 65 0.66 0.03 0.54
C SER A 65 0.88 -0.85 -0.69
N PRO A 66 0.70 -0.36 -1.93
CA PRO A 66 1.11 -1.12 -3.12
C PRO A 66 2.64 -1.26 -3.23
N LEU A 67 3.38 -0.53 -2.38
CA LEU A 67 4.83 -0.64 -2.23
C LEU A 67 5.25 -1.58 -1.09
N GLY A 68 4.28 -2.18 -0.39
CA GLY A 68 4.55 -2.97 0.82
C GLY A 68 5.46 -4.17 0.60
N ALA A 69 5.36 -4.83 -0.57
CA ALA A 69 6.23 -5.96 -0.92
C ALA A 69 7.70 -5.56 -1.16
N LEU A 70 7.98 -4.29 -1.50
CA LEU A 70 9.35 -3.81 -1.70
C LEU A 70 9.97 -3.31 -0.40
N TYR A 71 9.18 -2.61 0.41
CA TYR A 71 9.70 -1.77 1.48
C TYR A 71 9.06 -2.04 2.86
N GLY A 72 8.24 -3.08 2.98
CA GLY A 72 7.46 -3.38 4.18
C GLY A 72 6.20 -2.51 4.31
N MET A 73 5.40 -2.78 5.33
CA MET A 73 4.20 -1.96 5.62
C MET A 73 4.59 -0.55 6.08
N GLY A 74 3.62 0.35 6.19
CA GLY A 74 3.82 1.68 6.74
C GLY A 74 4.60 1.63 8.05
N VAL A 75 4.19 0.74 8.97
CA VAL A 75 4.84 0.57 10.29
C VAL A 75 6.31 0.18 10.18
N ASP A 76 6.73 -0.55 9.16
CA ASP A 76 8.13 -0.95 8.96
C ASP A 76 9.04 0.20 8.52
N ASN A 77 8.42 1.29 8.06
CA ASN A 77 9.08 2.48 7.55
C ASN A 77 9.21 3.60 8.58
N VAL A 78 8.62 3.47 9.77
CA VAL A 78 8.71 4.54 10.80
C VAL A 78 10.02 4.46 11.56
N LEU A 79 10.63 5.63 11.76
CA LEU A 79 11.87 5.83 12.51
C LEU A 79 11.61 6.44 13.89
N GLU A 80 10.65 7.36 14.00
CA GLU A 80 10.40 8.13 15.21
C GLU A 80 8.97 8.67 15.24
N PHE A 81 8.41 8.79 16.45
CA PHE A 81 7.20 9.56 16.74
C PHE A 81 7.49 10.64 17.78
N THR A 82 6.84 11.79 17.63
CA THR A 82 6.66 12.79 18.70
C THR A 82 5.22 12.70 19.19
N VAL A 83 5.03 12.47 20.48
CA VAL A 83 3.71 12.15 21.07
C VAL A 83 3.47 12.92 22.35
N VAL A 84 2.24 13.45 22.51
CA VAL A 84 1.73 13.91 23.79
C VAL A 84 1.10 12.74 24.53
N LYS A 85 1.65 12.37 25.69
CA LYS A 85 1.09 11.34 26.56
C LYS A 85 -0.12 11.87 27.34
N ALA A 86 -0.86 10.96 27.98
CA ALA A 86 -2.00 11.29 28.84
C ALA A 86 -1.64 12.20 30.03
N ASP A 87 -0.38 12.20 30.48
CA ASP A 87 0.13 13.10 31.52
C ASP A 87 0.50 14.50 30.98
N GLY A 88 0.20 14.79 29.71
CA GLY A 88 0.46 16.07 29.04
C GLY A 88 1.91 16.26 28.58
N LYS A 89 2.81 15.28 28.83
CA LYS A 89 4.21 15.40 28.44
C LYS A 89 4.41 15.06 26.97
N ILE A 90 5.21 15.87 26.29
CA ILE A 90 5.72 15.56 24.95
C ILE A 90 6.92 14.62 25.10
N VAL A 91 6.85 13.46 24.45
CA VAL A 91 7.92 12.46 24.43
C VAL A 91 8.26 12.07 23.00
N THR A 92 9.51 11.64 22.82
CA THR A 92 9.98 11.03 21.58
C THR A 92 10.00 9.52 21.74
N ALA A 93 9.37 8.79 20.82
CA ALA A 93 9.34 7.33 20.81
C ALA A 93 10.05 6.80 19.56
N ASN A 94 11.13 6.04 19.75
CA ASN A 94 11.94 5.44 18.70
C ASN A 94 12.68 4.20 19.26
N LEU A 95 13.70 3.69 18.54
CA LEU A 95 14.48 2.52 18.96
C LEU A 95 15.41 2.77 20.17
N CYS A 96 15.61 4.03 20.56
CA CYS A 96 16.54 4.45 21.61
C CYS A 96 15.84 5.08 22.82
N GLN A 97 14.62 5.61 22.66
CA GLN A 97 13.82 6.26 23.71
C GLN A 97 12.37 5.77 23.66
N ASN A 98 11.75 5.53 24.83
CA ASN A 98 10.36 5.09 24.97
C ASN A 98 10.00 3.93 24.00
N LYS A 99 10.82 2.87 24.01
CA LYS A 99 10.82 1.80 23.00
C LYS A 99 9.53 0.96 23.02
N ASP A 100 8.95 0.82 24.20
CA ASP A 100 7.64 0.20 24.44
C ASP A 100 6.51 0.99 23.77
N LEU A 101 6.52 2.32 23.93
CA LEU A 101 5.59 3.22 23.23
C LEU A 101 5.81 3.18 21.72
N PHE A 102 7.07 3.18 21.26
CA PHE A 102 7.41 3.07 19.84
C PHE A 102 6.88 1.78 19.22
N TRP A 103 7.03 0.66 19.93
CA TRP A 103 6.47 -0.62 19.51
C TRP A 103 4.94 -0.57 19.45
N ALA A 104 4.28 -0.02 20.47
CA ALA A 104 2.82 0.08 20.53
C ALA A 104 2.23 0.96 19.41
N LEU A 105 2.87 2.10 19.10
CA LEU A 105 2.45 3.01 18.03
C LEU A 105 2.63 2.42 16.62
N ARG A 106 3.35 1.29 16.48
CA ARG A 106 3.62 0.63 15.20
C ARG A 106 2.73 -0.59 14.98
N GLY A 107 1.41 -0.41 15.16
CA GLY A 107 0.40 -1.44 14.86
C GLY A 107 -0.63 -1.68 15.97
N GLY A 108 -0.45 -1.09 17.16
CA GLY A 108 -1.37 -1.24 18.29
C GLY A 108 -2.70 -0.47 18.16
N GLY A 109 -2.87 0.30 17.09
CA GLY A 109 -4.06 1.10 16.83
C GLY A 109 -3.92 2.54 17.33
N GLY A 110 -4.41 3.48 16.53
CA GLY A 110 -4.36 4.91 16.84
C GLY A 110 -5.36 5.34 17.91
N GLY A 111 -5.02 6.41 18.63
CA GLY A 111 -5.90 7.04 19.63
C GLY A 111 -5.82 6.45 21.04
N THR A 112 -5.04 5.39 21.25
CA THR A 112 -4.91 4.71 22.55
C THR A 112 -3.71 5.19 23.37
N TYR A 113 -2.56 5.40 22.72
CA TYR A 113 -1.26 5.54 23.40
C TYR A 113 -0.78 6.99 23.56
N GLY A 114 -1.53 7.95 23.02
CA GLY A 114 -1.23 9.37 23.07
C GLY A 114 -1.67 10.10 21.79
N VAL A 115 -1.39 11.40 21.75
CA VAL A 115 -1.65 12.25 20.57
C VAL A 115 -0.36 12.42 19.80
N THR A 116 -0.29 11.83 18.60
CA THR A 116 0.85 11.99 17.70
C THR A 116 0.89 13.41 17.14
N LEU A 117 2.03 14.08 17.27
CA LEU A 117 2.31 15.40 16.70
C LEU A 117 3.08 15.27 15.39
N ASP A 118 4.09 14.39 15.37
CA ASP A 118 4.96 14.17 14.22
C ASP A 118 5.31 12.69 14.08
N VAL A 119 5.54 12.26 12.83
CA VAL A 119 6.06 10.94 12.48
C VAL A 119 7.17 11.08 11.45
N THR A 120 8.29 10.42 11.70
CA THR A 120 9.40 10.35 10.74
C THR A 120 9.41 9.02 10.02
N TYR A 121 9.33 9.06 8.69
CA TYR A 121 9.37 7.90 7.80
C TYR A 121 10.70 7.80 7.07
N LYS A 122 11.15 6.58 6.82
CA LYS A 122 12.15 6.29 5.79
C LYS A 122 11.63 6.74 4.42
N THR A 123 12.53 7.28 3.62
CA THR A 123 12.32 7.47 2.18
C THR A 123 13.24 6.53 1.42
N HIS A 124 12.82 6.15 0.22
CA HIS A 124 13.49 5.18 -0.63
C HIS A 124 13.92 5.85 -1.94
N PRO A 125 14.88 5.28 -2.68
CA PRO A 125 15.20 5.75 -4.01
C PRO A 125 13.95 5.86 -4.91
N PRO A 126 13.93 6.81 -5.87
CA PRO A 126 12.83 6.94 -6.80
C PRO A 126 12.67 5.66 -7.62
N LEU A 127 11.43 5.27 -7.88
CA LEU A 127 11.15 4.19 -8.82
C LEU A 127 11.53 4.63 -10.24
N GLN A 128 12.05 3.71 -11.04
CA GLN A 128 12.44 3.98 -12.43
C GLN A 128 11.21 4.16 -13.33
N SER A 129 10.18 3.37 -13.06
CA SER A 129 8.91 3.35 -13.76
C SER A 129 7.86 2.64 -12.91
N VAL A 130 6.59 2.81 -13.25
CA VAL A 130 5.49 2.00 -12.73
C VAL A 130 4.62 1.58 -13.89
N ALA A 131 4.59 0.29 -14.20
CA ALA A 131 3.63 -0.27 -15.13
C ALA A 131 2.31 -0.51 -14.39
N VAL A 132 1.20 -0.20 -15.05
CA VAL A 132 -0.14 -0.58 -14.58
C VAL A 132 -0.84 -1.43 -15.62
N VAL A 133 -1.49 -2.50 -15.17
CA VAL A 133 -2.43 -3.29 -15.97
C VAL A 133 -3.75 -3.35 -15.22
N VAL A 134 -4.80 -2.78 -15.79
CA VAL A 134 -6.17 -2.97 -15.32
C VAL A 134 -6.74 -4.18 -16.02
N LEU A 135 -6.98 -5.24 -15.25
CA LEU A 135 -7.64 -6.47 -15.70
C LEU A 135 -9.14 -6.37 -15.41
N GLN A 136 -9.97 -6.40 -16.45
CA GLN A 136 -11.43 -6.45 -16.34
C GLN A 136 -11.91 -7.86 -16.69
N VAL A 137 -12.71 -8.46 -15.82
CA VAL A 137 -13.36 -9.75 -16.05
C VAL A 137 -14.87 -9.57 -15.95
N ASN A 138 -15.58 -9.91 -17.01
CA ASN A 138 -17.05 -9.91 -17.06
C ASN A 138 -17.52 -11.35 -17.29
N THR A 139 -18.51 -11.80 -16.52
CA THR A 139 -19.10 -13.13 -16.70
C THR A 139 -20.61 -13.05 -16.87
N THR A 140 -21.19 -14.10 -17.45
CA THR A 140 -22.65 -14.20 -17.67
C THR A 140 -23.45 -14.52 -16.41
N GLY A 141 -22.81 -15.13 -15.40
CA GLY A 141 -23.46 -15.52 -14.14
C GLY A 141 -22.52 -15.53 -12.94
N PRO A 142 -23.08 -15.64 -11.72
CA PRO A 142 -22.34 -15.58 -10.46
C PRO A 142 -21.45 -16.81 -10.21
N GLU A 143 -21.82 -17.98 -10.74
CA GLU A 143 -21.00 -19.19 -10.64
C GLU A 143 -19.68 -19.02 -11.41
N GLN A 144 -19.75 -18.47 -12.63
CA GLN A 144 -18.57 -18.14 -13.42
C GLN A 144 -17.74 -17.04 -12.75
N THR A 145 -18.38 -16.03 -12.14
CA THR A 145 -17.67 -15.00 -11.37
C THR A 145 -16.91 -15.62 -10.21
N ALA A 146 -17.54 -16.55 -9.47
CA ALA A 146 -16.91 -17.22 -8.33
C ALA A 146 -15.71 -18.09 -8.75
N ASP A 147 -15.82 -18.83 -9.85
CA ASP A 147 -14.71 -19.64 -10.39
C ASP A 147 -13.52 -18.76 -10.83
N MET A 148 -13.80 -17.69 -11.58
CA MET A 148 -12.77 -16.71 -11.98
C MET A 148 -12.13 -16.01 -10.78
N THR A 149 -12.92 -15.71 -9.75
CA THR A 149 -12.42 -15.15 -8.49
C THR A 149 -11.48 -16.13 -7.78
N ALA A 150 -11.86 -17.40 -7.70
CA ALA A 150 -11.01 -18.44 -7.12
C ALA A 150 -9.72 -18.64 -7.93
N ALA A 151 -9.80 -18.59 -9.27
CA ALA A 151 -8.64 -18.64 -10.14
C ALA A 151 -7.66 -17.47 -9.91
N PHE A 152 -8.19 -16.25 -9.74
CA PHE A 152 -7.41 -15.08 -9.39
C PHE A 152 -6.68 -15.27 -8.04
N PHE A 153 -7.39 -15.63 -6.98
CA PHE A 153 -6.76 -15.82 -5.67
C PHE A 153 -5.73 -16.95 -5.65
N ARG A 154 -5.92 -18.01 -6.45
CA ARG A 154 -4.92 -19.08 -6.61
C ARG A 154 -3.66 -18.59 -7.34
N ALA A 155 -3.80 -17.72 -8.34
CA ALA A 155 -2.67 -17.17 -9.07
C ALA A 155 -1.96 -16.02 -8.32
N LEU A 156 -2.64 -15.36 -7.37
CA LEU A 156 -2.16 -14.16 -6.69
C LEU A 156 -0.76 -14.28 -6.05
N PRO A 157 -0.37 -15.39 -5.39
CA PRO A 157 0.99 -15.56 -4.89
C PRO A 157 2.03 -15.46 -6.01
N ASN A 158 1.83 -16.18 -7.13
CA ASN A 158 2.74 -16.16 -8.27
C ASN A 158 2.78 -14.78 -8.96
N ILE A 159 1.64 -14.10 -9.06
CA ILE A 159 1.56 -12.71 -9.56
C ILE A 159 2.42 -11.78 -8.68
N THR A 160 2.33 -11.96 -7.36
CA THR A 160 3.07 -11.16 -6.37
C THR A 160 4.57 -11.47 -6.39
N ASP A 161 4.95 -12.74 -6.51
CA ASP A 161 6.35 -13.18 -6.63
C ASP A 161 7.01 -12.64 -7.91
N GLN A 162 6.22 -12.45 -8.98
CA GLN A 162 6.64 -11.78 -10.22
C GLN A 162 6.66 -10.25 -10.13
N GLY A 163 6.33 -9.68 -8.97
CA GLY A 163 6.42 -8.24 -8.72
C GLY A 163 5.14 -7.44 -8.98
N ALA A 164 4.05 -8.04 -9.45
CA ALA A 164 2.78 -7.33 -9.64
C ALA A 164 1.88 -7.43 -8.39
N ARG A 165 1.24 -6.32 -8.01
CA ARG A 165 0.36 -6.24 -6.83
C ARG A 165 -0.68 -5.14 -7.00
N GLY A 166 -1.71 -5.07 -6.17
CA GLY A 166 -2.60 -3.92 -6.20
C GLY A 166 -3.97 -4.18 -5.61
N TYR A 167 -5.01 -3.70 -6.26
CA TYR A 167 -6.36 -3.60 -5.70
C TYR A 167 -7.39 -4.25 -6.61
N GLY A 168 -8.22 -5.13 -6.04
CA GLY A 168 -9.34 -5.77 -6.72
C GLY A 168 -10.67 -5.22 -6.27
N PHE A 169 -11.60 -5.07 -7.21
CA PHE A 169 -12.95 -4.56 -7.01
C PHE A 169 -13.95 -5.53 -7.62
N TRP A 170 -14.83 -6.10 -6.81
CA TRP A 170 -15.92 -6.96 -7.28
C TRP A 170 -17.19 -6.12 -7.39
N MET A 171 -17.79 -6.12 -8.58
CA MET A 171 -18.99 -5.35 -8.89
C MET A 171 -20.20 -6.29 -8.82
N ILE A 172 -20.85 -6.30 -7.67
CA ILE A 172 -22.09 -7.05 -7.44
C ILE A 172 -23.27 -6.08 -7.60
N PRO A 173 -24.33 -6.43 -8.36
CA PRO A 173 -24.66 -7.73 -8.96
C PRO A 173 -24.18 -7.93 -10.41
N ASN A 174 -23.29 -7.08 -10.93
CA ASN A 174 -22.94 -7.04 -12.36
C ASN A 174 -22.12 -8.25 -12.87
N ASN A 175 -21.87 -9.28 -12.04
CA ASN A 175 -21.09 -10.46 -12.38
C ASN A 175 -19.73 -10.12 -13.00
N SER A 176 -19.05 -9.12 -12.45
CA SER A 176 -17.77 -8.65 -12.95
C SER A 176 -16.82 -8.25 -11.83
N PHE A 177 -15.52 -8.28 -12.11
CA PHE A 177 -14.52 -7.71 -11.22
C PHE A 177 -13.39 -7.07 -12.02
N ALA A 178 -12.74 -6.09 -11.40
CA ALA A 178 -11.61 -5.38 -11.95
C ALA A 178 -10.42 -5.46 -11.00
N ILE A 179 -9.22 -5.68 -11.51
CA ILE A 179 -7.98 -5.65 -10.73
C ILE A 179 -7.07 -4.58 -11.31
N ILE A 180 -6.66 -3.62 -10.49
CA ILE A 180 -5.59 -2.67 -10.80
C ILE A 180 -4.29 -3.33 -10.35
N LEU A 181 -3.47 -3.79 -11.29
CA LEU A 181 -2.14 -4.33 -11.04
C LEU A 181 -1.12 -3.22 -11.24
N ILE A 182 -0.31 -3.01 -10.22
CA ILE A 182 0.75 -2.02 -10.12
C ILE A 182 2.05 -2.82 -10.05
N HIS A 183 2.95 -2.58 -11.00
CA HIS A 183 4.24 -3.23 -11.10
C HIS A 183 5.38 -2.19 -11.17
N PRO A 184 5.83 -1.72 -10.01
CA PRO A 184 6.99 -0.84 -9.86
C PRO A 184 8.26 -1.43 -10.43
N ASN A 185 9.02 -0.59 -11.14
CA ASN A 185 10.24 -0.92 -11.89
C ASN A 185 10.06 -2.01 -12.96
N SER A 186 8.82 -2.26 -13.39
CA SER A 186 8.57 -3.15 -14.51
C SER A 186 9.12 -2.54 -15.81
N PRO A 187 9.78 -3.33 -16.67
CA PRO A 187 10.36 -2.81 -17.90
C PRO A 187 9.28 -2.45 -18.93
N SER A 188 8.09 -3.04 -18.86
CA SER A 188 7.00 -2.76 -19.80
C SER A 188 5.62 -3.20 -19.31
N VAL A 189 4.58 -2.77 -20.03
CA VAL A 189 3.21 -3.23 -19.84
C VAL A 189 3.09 -4.72 -20.13
N GLU A 190 3.77 -5.22 -21.16
CA GLU A 190 3.72 -6.62 -21.58
C GLU A 190 4.29 -7.54 -20.50
N ALA A 191 5.41 -7.17 -19.87
CA ALA A 191 5.99 -7.90 -18.75
C ALA A 191 5.04 -7.96 -17.54
N THR A 192 4.21 -6.94 -17.35
CA THR A 192 3.18 -6.91 -16.31
C THR A 192 1.95 -7.72 -16.71
N ASN A 193 1.56 -7.67 -17.98
CA ASN A 193 0.41 -8.41 -18.50
C ASN A 193 0.68 -9.92 -18.49
N SER A 194 1.93 -10.35 -18.71
CA SER A 194 2.29 -11.77 -18.65
C SER A 194 2.10 -12.38 -17.26
N THR A 195 2.14 -11.58 -16.18
CA THR A 195 1.96 -12.13 -14.83
C THR A 195 0.55 -12.68 -14.61
N VAL A 196 -0.44 -12.19 -15.36
CA VAL A 196 -1.84 -12.62 -15.28
C VAL A 196 -2.26 -13.61 -16.37
N GLN A 197 -1.32 -14.16 -17.13
CA GLN A 197 -1.60 -15.18 -18.14
C GLN A 197 -2.45 -16.36 -17.61
N PRO A 198 -2.23 -16.90 -16.39
CA PRO A 198 -3.07 -17.98 -15.86
C PRO A 198 -4.57 -17.63 -15.75
N ILE A 199 -4.91 -16.34 -15.65
CA ILE A 199 -6.30 -15.89 -15.60
C ILE A 199 -6.95 -15.94 -16.99
N PHE A 200 -6.20 -15.55 -18.02
CA PHE A 200 -6.64 -15.71 -19.41
C PHE A 200 -6.82 -17.19 -19.77
N ASP A 201 -5.88 -18.04 -19.36
CA ASP A 201 -5.93 -19.48 -19.62
C ASP A 201 -7.16 -20.12 -18.96
N ARG A 202 -7.51 -19.68 -17.74
CA ARG A 202 -8.74 -20.15 -17.06
C ARG A 202 -10.01 -19.63 -17.75
N ALA A 203 -10.05 -18.36 -18.13
CA ALA A 203 -11.22 -17.79 -18.79
C ALA A 203 -11.56 -18.48 -20.11
N ALA A 204 -10.55 -18.93 -20.87
CA ALA A 204 -10.75 -19.69 -22.10
C ALA A 204 -11.49 -21.03 -21.88
N GLN A 205 -11.51 -21.54 -20.65
CA GLN A 205 -12.21 -22.79 -20.28
C GLN A 205 -13.63 -22.55 -19.75
N ILE A 206 -14.02 -21.30 -19.50
CA ILE A 206 -15.31 -20.95 -18.89
C ILE A 206 -16.15 -20.18 -19.89
N ASN A 207 -17.13 -20.87 -20.48
CA ASN A 207 -18.10 -20.25 -21.40
C ASN A 207 -18.80 -19.04 -20.75
N GLY A 208 -18.92 -17.96 -21.51
CA GLY A 208 -19.54 -16.73 -21.03
C GLY A 208 -18.65 -15.88 -20.11
N THR A 209 -17.33 -16.03 -20.22
CA THR A 209 -16.34 -15.13 -19.60
C THR A 209 -15.69 -14.25 -20.67
N GLN A 210 -15.58 -12.96 -20.40
CA GLN A 210 -14.86 -11.99 -21.22
C GLN A 210 -13.80 -11.32 -20.36
N ILE A 211 -12.57 -11.27 -20.87
CA ILE A 211 -11.46 -10.58 -20.23
C ILE A 211 -10.94 -9.49 -21.16
N GLY A 212 -10.69 -8.32 -20.58
CA GLY A 212 -9.95 -7.23 -21.23
C GLY A 212 -8.87 -6.69 -20.32
N THR A 213 -7.81 -6.15 -20.92
CA THR A 213 -6.78 -5.42 -20.18
C THR A 213 -6.55 -4.04 -20.78
N ILE A 214 -6.26 -3.07 -19.92
CA ILE A 214 -5.77 -1.75 -20.30
C ILE A 214 -4.45 -1.55 -19.56
N GLY A 215 -3.39 -1.28 -20.31
CA GLY A 215 -2.06 -1.10 -19.75
C GLY A 215 -1.50 0.30 -19.98
N SER A 216 -0.67 0.77 -19.05
CA SER A 216 0.04 2.05 -19.15
C SER A 216 1.38 2.01 -18.42
N MET A 217 2.26 2.94 -18.77
CA MET A 217 3.54 3.17 -18.11
C MET A 217 3.54 4.56 -17.50
N HIS A 218 4.03 4.68 -16.27
CA HIS A 218 4.20 5.95 -15.57
C HIS A 218 5.65 6.16 -15.17
N PRO A 219 6.24 7.33 -15.45
CA PRO A 219 7.57 7.74 -15.00
C PRO A 219 7.74 7.76 -13.48
N THR A 220 6.70 8.15 -12.72
CA THR A 220 6.79 8.25 -11.26
C THR A 220 5.61 7.58 -10.55
N PHE A 221 5.81 7.24 -9.27
CA PHE A 221 4.74 6.70 -8.44
C PHE A 221 3.58 7.67 -8.26
N TYR A 222 3.86 8.98 -8.14
CA TYR A 222 2.84 10.00 -7.95
C TYR A 222 1.94 10.15 -9.18
N GLU A 223 2.51 10.09 -10.39
CA GLU A 223 1.73 10.13 -11.62
C GLU A 223 0.81 8.91 -11.74
N MET A 224 1.34 7.71 -11.49
CA MET A 224 0.55 6.48 -11.45
C MET A 224 -0.59 6.59 -10.42
N PHE A 225 -0.25 7.03 -9.20
CA PHE A 225 -1.19 7.16 -8.09
C PHE A 225 -2.33 8.13 -8.42
N THR A 226 -2.02 9.30 -8.97
CA THR A 226 -3.02 10.30 -9.35
C THR A 226 -3.85 9.90 -10.58
N THR A 227 -3.34 9.00 -11.42
CA THR A 227 -4.06 8.44 -12.57
C THR A 227 -5.06 7.37 -12.16
N TYR A 228 -4.65 6.39 -11.36
CA TYR A 228 -5.46 5.19 -11.08
C TYR A 228 -6.19 5.19 -9.75
N ILE A 229 -5.68 5.91 -8.75
CA ILE A 229 -6.22 5.86 -7.41
C ILE A 229 -7.06 7.10 -7.17
N GLY A 230 -8.38 6.98 -7.28
CA GLY A 230 -9.33 8.07 -7.06
C GLY A 230 -9.69 8.30 -5.59
N ASP A 231 -10.34 9.44 -5.33
CA ASP A 231 -10.97 9.68 -4.04
C ASP A 231 -12.14 8.72 -3.83
N VAL A 232 -12.21 8.15 -2.64
CA VAL A 232 -13.38 7.37 -2.20
C VAL A 232 -14.38 8.31 -1.54
N GLY A 233 -15.67 7.95 -1.58
CA GLY A 233 -16.71 8.69 -0.86
C GLY A 233 -16.36 8.79 0.62
N ILE A 234 -16.23 10.01 1.13
CA ILE A 234 -16.08 10.30 2.56
C ILE A 234 -17.46 10.50 3.20
N ALA A 235 -17.51 10.50 4.54
CA ALA A 235 -18.74 10.74 5.32
C ALA A 235 -19.89 9.77 5.01
N ILE A 236 -19.58 8.58 4.50
CA ILE A 236 -20.54 7.48 4.33
C ILE A 236 -20.39 6.49 5.48
N SER A 237 -21.51 6.00 6.02
CA SER A 237 -21.48 4.87 6.94
C SER A 237 -21.13 3.60 6.17
N ALA A 238 -19.96 3.03 6.45
CA ALA A 238 -19.49 1.79 5.83
C ALA A 238 -19.35 0.69 6.88
N TRP A 239 -19.85 -0.49 6.56
CA TRP A 239 -19.71 -1.70 7.37
C TRP A 239 -18.75 -2.62 6.63
N LEU A 240 -17.47 -2.55 7.02
CA LEU A 240 -16.40 -3.27 6.34
C LEU A 240 -15.88 -4.40 7.23
N GLY A 241 -15.71 -5.57 6.63
CA GLY A 241 -14.92 -6.67 7.19
C GLY A 241 -13.59 -6.77 6.47
N SER A 242 -12.52 -7.09 7.19
CA SER A 242 -11.21 -7.36 6.61
C SER A 242 -10.66 -8.69 7.12
N ARG A 243 -9.85 -9.35 6.29
CA ARG A 243 -9.18 -10.60 6.62
C ARG A 243 -7.83 -10.66 5.91
N LEU A 244 -6.84 -11.21 6.60
CA LEU A 244 -5.55 -11.59 6.02
C LEU A 244 -5.49 -13.13 5.92
N PRO A 245 -5.61 -13.73 4.73
CA PRO A 245 -5.49 -15.17 4.56
C PRO A 245 -4.43 -15.52 3.51
N ILE A 246 -3.26 -16.04 3.92
CA ILE A 246 -2.26 -16.56 2.96
C ILE A 246 -2.31 -18.09 2.82
N CYS A 247 -2.66 -18.81 3.89
CA CYS A 247 -2.60 -20.28 3.91
C CYS A 247 -3.87 -21.00 3.45
N VAL A 248 -5.00 -20.31 3.27
CA VAL A 248 -6.29 -20.96 2.96
C VAL A 248 -6.26 -21.60 1.56
N TYR A 249 -5.62 -20.94 0.59
CA TYR A 249 -5.57 -21.42 -0.80
C TYR A 249 -4.38 -22.34 -1.12
N GLN A 250 -3.38 -22.44 -0.24
CA GLN A 250 -2.19 -23.27 -0.46
C GLN A 250 -2.37 -24.74 -0.01
N ARG A 251 -3.36 -25.04 0.85
CA ARG A 251 -3.51 -26.35 1.49
C ARG A 251 -4.45 -27.32 0.77
N GLU A 252 -5.38 -26.86 -0.06
CA GLU A 252 -6.43 -27.74 -0.62
C GLU A 252 -6.03 -28.49 -1.91
N TYR A 253 -4.87 -28.22 -2.50
CA TYR A 253 -4.52 -28.78 -3.82
C TYR A 253 -3.02 -29.12 -3.99
N ARG A 254 -2.41 -29.75 -2.98
CA ARG A 254 -1.18 -30.56 -3.17
C ARG A 254 -1.54 -32.03 -3.27
#